data_AF-A0A7J5EGW2-F1
#
_entry.id   AF-A0A7J5EGW2-F1
#
_cell.length_a   1.000
_cell.length_b   1.000
_cell.length_c   1.000
_cell.angle_alpha   90.00
_cell.angle_beta   90.00
_cell.angle_gamma   90.00
#
_symmetry.space_group_name_H-M   'P 1'
#
loop_
_entity.id
_entity.type
_entity.pdbx_description
1 polymer ?
#
loop_
_entity_poly.entity_id
_entity_poly.type
_entity_poly.pdbx_seq_one_letter_code
_entity_poly.pdbx_strand_id
1 'polypeptide(L)'
;MADRQDIDALLIGALYGELDDAERARLETHLASHPQDRSALDGLRSTRELLREADLPVSMAVAEPSPAITAMLLQEAARRAPASAARGGGFLGFLAGLLRPFAASPALSA
;
A
#
# COMPACT_ATOMS: atom_id res chain seq x y z
N MET A 1 -7.57 -2.23 22.23
CA MET A 1 -6.81 -1.67 21.08
C MET A 1 -5.32 -1.73 21.33
N ALA A 2 -4.81 -1.33 22.52
CA ALA A 2 -3.40 -1.48 22.89
C ALA A 2 -2.86 -2.91 22.69
N ASP A 3 -3.60 -3.92 23.15
CA ASP A 3 -3.17 -5.32 23.08
C ASP A 3 -2.88 -5.82 21.64
N ARG A 4 -3.65 -5.35 20.64
CA ARG A 4 -3.37 -5.71 19.24
C ARG A 4 -2.11 -5.02 18.71
N GLN A 5 -1.94 -3.75 19.04
CA GLN A 5 -0.75 -2.98 18.65
C GLN A 5 0.51 -3.57 19.29
N ASP A 6 0.42 -4.06 20.52
CA ASP A 6 1.52 -4.71 21.23
C ASP A 6 1.91 -6.04 20.55
N ILE A 7 0.94 -6.86 20.14
CA ILE A 7 1.21 -8.08 19.37
C ILE A 7 1.79 -7.74 17.99
N ASP A 8 1.26 -6.74 17.29
CA ASP A 8 1.78 -6.34 15.99
C ASP A 8 3.24 -5.84 16.11
N ALA A 9 3.58 -5.11 17.19
CA ALA A 9 4.96 -4.74 17.49
C ALA A 9 5.87 -5.95 17.73
N LEU A 10 5.40 -6.96 18.47
CA LEU A 10 6.14 -8.22 18.67
C LEU A 10 6.34 -8.98 17.35
N LEU A 11 5.34 -9.05 16.49
CA LEU A 11 5.45 -9.70 15.17
C LEU A 11 6.49 -9.03 14.28
N ILE A 12 6.52 -7.69 14.28
CA ILE A 12 7.52 -6.91 13.54
C ILE A 12 8.91 -7.07 14.16
N GLY A 13 9.05 -6.98 15.48
CA GLY A 13 10.34 -7.20 16.15
C GLY A 13 10.89 -8.61 15.86
N ALA A 14 10.02 -9.62 15.82
CA ALA A 14 10.40 -10.99 15.46
C ALA A 14 10.87 -11.10 14.00
N LEU A 15 10.32 -10.30 13.10
CA LEU A 15 10.72 -10.26 11.68
C LEU A 15 12.11 -9.65 11.49
N TYR A 16 12.49 -8.66 12.31
CA TYR A 16 13.78 -7.97 12.23
C TYR A 16 14.84 -8.54 13.20
N GLY A 17 14.48 -9.48 14.07
CA GLY A 17 15.39 -10.06 15.05
C GLY A 17 15.70 -9.13 16.23
N GLU A 18 14.78 -8.21 16.53
CA GLU A 18 14.94 -7.17 17.56
C GLU A 18 14.42 -7.60 18.94
N LEU A 19 13.73 -8.75 19.01
CA LEU A 19 13.12 -9.22 20.27
C LEU A 19 14.15 -9.80 21.24
N ASP A 20 14.06 -9.39 22.49
CA ASP A 20 14.75 -10.06 23.58
C ASP A 20 14.16 -11.45 23.90
N ASP A 21 14.77 -12.18 24.84
CA ASP A 21 14.33 -13.54 25.19
C ASP A 21 12.93 -13.54 25.85
N ALA A 22 12.57 -12.50 26.61
CA ALA A 22 11.29 -12.41 27.30
C ALA A 22 10.15 -12.09 26.33
N GLU A 23 10.40 -11.19 25.38
CA GLU A 23 9.48 -10.83 24.31
C GLU A 23 9.24 -12.00 23.36
N ARG A 24 10.29 -12.77 23.03
CA ARG A 24 10.16 -14.00 22.25
C ARG A 24 9.27 -15.04 22.94
N ALA A 25 9.50 -15.30 24.23
CA ALA A 25 8.68 -16.23 24.99
C ALA A 25 7.20 -15.79 25.06
N ARG A 26 6.96 -14.48 25.22
CA ARG A 26 5.62 -13.90 25.20
C ARG A 26 4.95 -14.08 23.83
N LEU A 27 5.66 -13.81 22.75
CA LEU A 27 5.16 -14.01 21.39
C LEU A 27 4.86 -15.48 21.11
N GLU A 28 5.74 -16.40 21.48
CA GLU A 28 5.51 -17.85 21.29
C GLU A 28 4.25 -18.34 22.02
N THR A 29 4.05 -17.87 23.25
CA THR A 29 2.84 -18.17 24.04
C THR A 29 1.59 -17.65 23.34
N HIS A 30 1.62 -16.44 22.78
CA HIS A 30 0.52 -15.88 22.02
C HIS A 30 0.22 -16.67 20.75
N LEU A 31 1.25 -17.01 19.97
CA LEU A 31 1.13 -17.77 18.72
C LEU A 31 0.63 -19.20 18.93
N ALA A 32 0.83 -19.78 20.13
CA ALA A 32 0.30 -21.09 20.47
C ALA A 32 -1.24 -21.11 20.48
N SER A 33 -1.88 -20.01 20.88
CA SER A 33 -3.34 -19.87 20.94
C SER A 33 -3.95 -19.10 19.76
N HIS A 34 -3.15 -18.43 18.94
CA HIS A 34 -3.60 -17.59 17.82
C HIS A 34 -2.99 -18.03 16.48
N PRO A 35 -3.53 -19.07 15.83
CA PRO A 35 -2.98 -19.61 14.57
C PRO A 35 -3.00 -18.60 13.42
N GLN A 36 -3.96 -17.67 13.39
CA GLN A 36 -4.03 -16.60 12.40
C GLN A 36 -2.82 -15.66 12.45
N ASP A 37 -2.30 -15.37 13.65
CA ASP A 37 -1.13 -14.51 13.82
C ASP A 37 0.16 -15.25 13.45
N ARG A 38 0.18 -16.57 13.62
CA ARG A 38 1.28 -17.41 13.12
C ARG A 38 1.34 -17.38 11.59
N SER A 39 0.20 -17.57 10.92
CA SER A 39 0.11 -17.45 9.47
C SER A 39 0.51 -16.05 8.98
N ALA A 40 0.16 -14.99 9.72
CA ALA A 40 0.58 -13.64 9.40
C ALA A 40 2.11 -13.46 9.50
N LEU A 41 2.74 -13.98 10.56
CA LEU A 41 4.19 -13.95 10.72
C LEU A 41 4.94 -14.68 9.61
N ASP A 42 4.44 -15.86 9.22
CA ASP A 42 5.01 -16.66 8.13
C ASP A 42 4.85 -15.95 6.78
N GLY A 43 3.70 -15.30 6.55
CA GLY A 43 3.48 -14.43 5.39
C GLY A 43 4.48 -13.27 5.32
N LEU A 44 4.69 -12.57 6.43
CA LEU A 44 5.66 -11.46 6.52
C LEU A 44 7.09 -11.93 6.22
N ARG A 45 7.48 -13.10 6.74
CA ARG A 45 8.79 -13.71 6.45
C ARG A 45 8.93 -14.06 4.97
N SER A 46 7.93 -14.71 4.38
CA SER A 46 7.93 -15.06 2.96
C SER A 46 8.00 -13.81 2.07
N THR A 47 7.21 -12.77 2.35
CA THR A 47 7.27 -11.51 1.60
C THR A 47 8.65 -10.86 1.70
N ARG A 48 9.28 -10.88 2.88
CA ARG A 48 10.63 -10.33 3.08
C ARG A 48 11.67 -11.08 2.26
N GLU A 49 11.64 -12.42 2.25
CA GLU A 49 12.56 -13.21 1.43
C GLU A 49 12.34 -12.95 -0.06
N LEU A 50 11.08 -12.88 -0.52
CA LEU A 50 10.79 -12.51 -1.91
C LEU A 50 11.31 -11.12 -2.28
N LEU A 51 11.19 -10.13 -1.39
CA LEU A 51 11.74 -8.79 -1.62
C LEU A 51 13.27 -8.77 -1.63
N ARG A 52 13.90 -9.62 -0.83
CA ARG A 52 15.35 -9.79 -0.78
C ARG A 52 15.88 -10.48 -2.03
N GLU A 53 15.18 -11.50 -2.52
CA GLU A 53 15.51 -12.27 -3.72
C GLU A 53 15.16 -11.54 -5.01
N ALA A 54 14.20 -10.62 -4.98
CA ALA A 54 13.74 -9.89 -6.16
C ALA A 54 14.80 -8.98 -6.81
N ASP A 55 16.03 -8.95 -6.28
CA ASP A 55 17.16 -8.12 -6.75
C ASP A 55 16.66 -6.74 -7.19
N LEU A 56 15.79 -6.15 -6.35
CA LEU A 56 15.16 -4.87 -6.64
C LEU A 56 16.30 -3.90 -6.86
N PRO A 57 16.48 -3.38 -8.09
CA PRO A 57 17.65 -2.60 -8.39
C PRO A 57 17.65 -1.43 -7.42
N VAL A 58 18.79 -1.17 -6.79
CA VAL A 58 18.96 -0.09 -5.79
C VAL A 58 18.48 1.27 -6.33
N SER A 59 18.34 1.42 -7.66
CA SER A 59 17.69 2.55 -8.34
C SER A 59 16.18 2.69 -8.11
N MET A 60 15.49 1.66 -7.60
CA MET A 60 14.10 1.69 -7.14
C MET A 60 13.98 1.86 -5.62
N ALA A 61 15.08 2.12 -4.90
CA ALA A 61 15.01 3.00 -3.75
C ALA A 61 14.66 4.40 -4.28
N VAL A 62 13.42 4.54 -4.75
CA VAL A 62 12.78 5.81 -4.99
C VAL A 62 12.94 6.53 -3.67
N ALA A 63 13.76 7.58 -3.66
CA ALA A 63 13.75 8.53 -2.56
C ALA A 63 12.30 8.99 -2.45
N GLU A 64 11.56 8.37 -1.53
CA GLU A 64 10.16 8.66 -1.33
C GLU A 64 10.10 10.17 -1.05
N PRO A 65 9.42 10.97 -1.91
CA PRO A 65 9.36 12.39 -1.67
C PRO A 65 8.76 12.58 -0.27
N SER A 66 9.37 13.47 0.52
CA SER A 66 8.92 13.75 1.88
C SER A 66 7.38 13.81 1.93
N PRO A 67 6.72 13.15 2.90
CA PRO A 67 5.25 13.09 2.98
C PRO A 67 4.58 14.47 2.89
N ALA A 68 5.27 15.52 3.36
CA ALA A 68 4.83 16.91 3.24
C ALA A 68 4.67 17.37 1.77
N ILE A 69 5.59 16.98 0.88
CA ILE A 69 5.55 17.31 -0.56
C ILE A 69 4.36 16.62 -1.21
N THR A 70 4.17 15.33 -0.91
CA THR A 70 3.03 14.54 -1.41
C THR A 70 1.70 15.16 -0.95
N ALA A 71 1.59 15.56 0.31
CA ALA A 71 0.40 16.22 0.85
C ALA A 71 0.13 17.58 0.18
N MET A 72 1.16 18.39 -0.05
CA MET A 72 1.03 19.67 -0.76
C MET A 72 0.56 19.48 -2.21
N LEU A 73 1.11 18.47 -2.92
CA LEU A 73 0.71 18.16 -4.29
C LEU A 73 -0.74 17.66 -4.37
N LEU A 74 -1.15 16.80 -3.45
CA LEU A 74 -2.54 16.33 -3.36
C LEU A 74 -3.50 17.49 -3.05
N GLN A 75 -3.11 18.39 -2.15
CA GLN A 75 -3.91 19.56 -1.82
C GLN A 75 -4.03 20.52 -3.02
N GLU A 76 -2.95 20.75 -3.77
CA GLU A 76 -2.99 21.59 -4.96
C GLU A 76 -3.79 20.94 -6.10
N ALA A 77 -3.68 19.63 -6.28
CA ALA A 77 -4.49 18.87 -7.23
C ALA A 77 -5.99 18.96 -6.88
N ALA A 78 -6.35 18.82 -5.60
CA ALA A 78 -7.72 18.95 -5.13
C ALA A 78 -8.27 20.38 -5.33
N ARG A 79 -7.45 21.42 -5.15
CA ARG A 79 -7.84 22.82 -5.42
C ARG A 79 -8.07 23.10 -6.89
N ARG A 80 -7.29 22.49 -7.78
CA ARG A 80 -7.38 22.68 -9.23
C ARG A 80 -8.37 21.73 -9.91
N ALA A 81 -8.86 20.73 -9.20
CA ALA A 81 -9.89 19.86 -9.71
C ALA A 81 -11.14 20.70 -10.04
N PRO A 82 -11.63 20.69 -11.29
CA PRO A 82 -12.87 21.37 -11.62
C PRO A 82 -13.99 20.78 -10.77
N ALA A 83 -14.87 21.64 -10.23
CA ALA A 83 -16.04 21.20 -9.49
C ALA A 83 -16.77 20.16 -10.34
N SER A 84 -16.81 18.90 -9.88
CA SER A 84 -17.53 17.85 -10.58
C SER A 84 -18.96 18.34 -10.76
N ALA A 85 -19.32 18.64 -12.00
CA ALA A 85 -20.68 18.97 -12.36
C ALA A 85 -21.53 17.78 -11.93
N ALA A 86 -22.29 17.95 -10.86
CA ALA A 86 -23.32 17.03 -10.44
C ALA A 86 -24.34 16.95 -11.58
N ARG A 87 -24.15 16.03 -12.51
CA ARG A 87 -25.12 15.73 -13.57
C ARG A 87 -24.97 14.29 -14.05
N GLY A 88 -25.67 13.41 -13.34
CA GLY A 88 -26.25 12.15 -13.81
C GLY A 88 -25.61 11.47 -15.02
N GLY A 89 -24.37 10.99 -14.87
CA GLY A 89 -23.74 10.09 -15.82
C GLY A 89 -22.96 9.05 -15.04
N GLY A 90 -23.54 7.85 -14.87
CA GLY A 90 -22.85 6.73 -14.24
C GLY A 90 -21.60 6.30 -15.02
N PHE A 91 -21.06 5.13 -14.70
CA PHE A 91 -19.87 4.51 -15.32
C PHE A 91 -19.76 4.70 -16.85
N LEU A 92 -20.89 4.70 -17.58
CA LEU A 92 -20.94 4.97 -19.02
C LEU A 92 -20.55 6.41 -19.43
N GLY A 93 -20.88 7.43 -18.63
CA GLY A 93 -20.46 8.81 -18.87
C GLY A 93 -18.97 9.01 -18.65
N PHE A 94 -18.40 8.30 -17.67
CA PHE A 94 -16.95 8.22 -17.45
C PHE A 94 -16.24 7.55 -18.63
N LEU A 95 -16.73 6.39 -19.10
CA LEU A 95 -16.19 5.72 -20.30
C LEU A 95 -16.30 6.59 -21.56
N ALA A 96 -17.44 7.26 -21.75
CA ALA A 96 -17.67 8.12 -22.90
C ALA A 96 -16.73 9.35 -22.89
N GLY A 97 -16.41 9.89 -21.72
CA GLY A 97 -15.41 10.95 -21.56
C GLY A 97 -14.00 10.48 -21.94
N LEU A 98 -13.63 9.25 -21.55
CA LEU A 98 -12.31 8.67 -21.82
C LEU A 98 -12.04 8.44 -23.32
N LEU A 99 -13.07 8.05 -24.07
CA LEU A 99 -12.94 7.74 -25.51
C LEU A 99 -13.13 8.96 -26.43
N ARG A 100 -13.57 10.11 -25.89
CA ARG A 100 -13.83 11.34 -26.65
C ARG A 100 -12.61 11.90 -27.42
N PRO A 101 -11.35 11.84 -26.94
CA PRO A 101 -10.20 12.34 -27.69
C PRO A 101 -9.89 11.49 -28.94
N PHE A 102 -10.18 10.20 -28.89
CA PHE A 102 -9.93 9.27 -29.98
C PHE A 102 -10.98 9.39 -31.09
N ALA A 103 -12.25 9.61 -30.74
CA ALA A 103 -13.31 9.81 -31.73
C ALA A 103 -13.22 11.16 -32.47
N ALA A 104 -12.57 12.16 -31.89
CA ALA A 104 -12.41 13.49 -32.50
C ALA A 104 -11.20 13.59 -33.46
N SER A 105 -10.45 12.51 -33.66
CA SER A 105 -9.29 12.47 -34.56
C SER A 105 -9.64 11.75 -35.88
N PRO A 106 -9.94 12.48 -36.98
CA PRO A 106 -10.28 11.89 -38.29
C PRO A 106 -9.12 11.18 -39.00
N ALA A 107 -7.95 11.01 -38.36
CA ALA A 107 -6.76 10.41 -38.96
C ALA A 107 -6.68 8.87 -38.81
N LEU A 108 -7.66 8.21 -38.18
CA LEU A 108 -7.69 6.74 -37.96
C LEU A 108 -8.88 6.03 -38.62
N SER A 109 -9.48 6.62 -39.67
CA SER A 109 -10.54 5.97 -40.47
C SER A 109 -10.13 5.71 -41.92
N ALA A 110 -8.87 5.34 -42.16
CA ALA A 110 -8.40 4.85 -43.46
C ALA A 110 -7.61 3.55 -43.27
#